data_AF-A0A7J8BJE2-F1
#
_entry.id   AF-A0A7J8BJE2-F1
#
_cell.length_a   1.000
_cell.length_b   1.000
_cell.length_c   1.000
_cell.angle_alpha   90.00
_cell.angle_beta   90.00
_cell.angle_gamma   90.00
#
_symmetry.space_group_name_H-M   'P 1'
#
loop_
_entity.id
_entity.type
_entity.pdbx_description
1 polymer ?
#
loop_
_entity_poly.entity_id
_entity_poly.type
_entity_poly.pdbx_seq_one_letter_code
_entity_poly.pdbx_strand_id
1 'polypeptide(L)'
;MDVVVILCLAVVVLVPCVFWVWHVSERMKSQVQPGLLGRGSRTLLVIAHPDDEAMFFAPTLLGLGRLRHLVFLLCFSAGNYYNQGEIRKKELLRSCDVLGIPPSNVMIIDNRDFPDDPRAQWDTERVASVLLRHIEVNDINLVVTFDAGGVSGHSNHVALYTAVRTLHSEGKLPEGCTVLTLQSVNVLRKYLSLLDLPCSLLQARDVLFVLTSKEVTQAKRAMSCHRSQLLWFRRLYVFFSRYMRINSLHFL
;
A
#
# COMPACT_ATOMS: atom_id res chain seq x y z
N MET A 1 -34.51 5.33 -28.81
CA MET A 1 -33.08 5.68 -28.94
C MET A 1 -32.33 4.39 -29.14
N ASP A 2 -31.69 4.23 -30.31
CA ASP A 2 -30.94 3.01 -30.59
C ASP A 2 -29.81 2.84 -29.58
N VAL A 3 -29.55 1.59 -29.17
CA VAL A 3 -28.47 1.23 -28.25
C VAL A 3 -27.14 1.83 -28.72
N VAL A 4 -26.94 1.93 -30.03
CA VAL A 4 -25.79 2.58 -30.67
C VAL A 4 -25.69 4.07 -30.33
N VAL A 5 -26.80 4.81 -30.35
CA VAL A 5 -26.81 6.24 -30.00
C VAL A 5 -26.46 6.44 -28.52
N ILE A 6 -26.99 5.59 -27.64
CA ILE A 6 -26.66 5.62 -26.21
C ILE A 6 -25.17 5.31 -26.00
N LEU A 7 -24.62 4.31 -26.68
CA LEU A 7 -23.20 3.96 -26.59
C LEU A 7 -22.31 5.08 -27.10
N CYS A 8 -22.65 5.69 -28.24
CA CYS A 8 -21.92 6.82 -28.80
C CYS A 8 -21.94 8.03 -27.85
N LEU A 9 -23.09 8.37 -27.28
CA LEU A 9 -23.20 9.45 -26.29
C LEU A 9 -22.39 9.14 -25.03
N ALA A 10 -22.40 7.89 -24.55
CA ALA A 10 -21.58 7.47 -23.42
C ALA A 10 -20.08 7.62 -23.72
N VAL A 11 -19.61 7.23 -24.91
CA VAL A 11 -18.21 7.39 -25.33
C VAL A 11 -17.82 8.88 -25.40
N VAL A 12 -18.69 9.72 -25.98
CA VAL A 12 -18.46 11.17 -26.12
C VAL A 12 -18.32 11.86 -24.75
N VAL A 13 -18.97 11.36 -23.70
CA VAL A 13 -18.83 11.90 -22.35
C VAL A 13 -17.64 11.27 -21.60
N LEU A 14 -17.50 9.94 -21.67
CA LEU A 14 -16.51 9.22 -20.87
C LEU A 14 -15.07 9.49 -21.33
N VAL A 15 -14.81 9.59 -22.63
CA VAL A 15 -13.44 9.81 -23.14
C VAL A 15 -12.88 11.16 -22.70
N PRO A 16 -13.58 12.30 -22.86
CA PRO A 16 -13.12 13.58 -22.31
C PRO A 16 -12.98 13.57 -20.79
N CYS A 17 -13.89 12.93 -20.05
CA CYS A 17 -13.78 12.81 -18.59
C CYS A 17 -12.51 12.05 -18.19
N VAL A 18 -12.23 10.90 -18.80
CA VAL A 18 -11.01 10.12 -18.53
C VAL A 18 -9.76 10.94 -18.87
N PHE A 19 -9.76 11.63 -20.02
CA PHE A 19 -8.64 12.46 -20.44
C PHE A 19 -8.41 13.64 -19.47
N TRP A 20 -9.48 14.30 -19.03
CA TRP A 20 -9.40 15.38 -18.06
C TRP A 20 -8.87 14.90 -16.71
N VAL A 21 -9.40 13.80 -16.17
CA VAL A 21 -8.92 13.18 -14.93
C VAL A 21 -7.44 12.79 -15.04
N TRP A 22 -7.04 12.22 -16.18
CA TRP A 22 -5.64 11.90 -16.45
C TRP A 22 -4.75 13.13 -16.46
N HIS A 23 -5.15 14.18 -17.18
CA HIS A 23 -4.38 15.41 -17.28
C HIS A 23 -4.24 16.11 -15.92
N VAL A 24 -5.30 16.13 -15.10
CA VAL A 24 -5.25 16.63 -13.72
C VAL A 24 -4.30 15.79 -12.88
N SER A 25 -4.41 14.47 -12.95
CA SER A 25 -3.55 13.52 -12.22
C SER A 25 -2.06 13.73 -12.50
N GLU A 26 -1.65 13.89 -13.76
CA GLU A 26 -0.23 14.08 -14.12
C GLU A 26 0.38 15.36 -13.55
N ARG A 27 -0.45 16.39 -13.34
CA ARG A 27 -0.01 17.69 -12.81
C ARG A 27 -0.18 17.79 -11.30
N MET A 28 -0.86 16.83 -10.68
CA MET A 28 -1.20 16.89 -9.28
C MET A 28 0.02 16.58 -8.41
N LYS A 29 0.32 17.49 -7.47
CA LYS A 29 1.23 17.18 -6.37
C LYS A 29 0.46 16.37 -5.32
N SER A 30 1.12 15.41 -4.68
CA SER A 30 0.53 14.68 -3.56
C SER A 30 0.03 15.65 -2.50
N GLN A 31 -1.19 15.42 -2.01
CA GLN A 31 -1.72 16.19 -0.89
C GLN A 31 -1.23 15.52 0.38
N VAL A 32 -0.44 16.25 1.16
CA VAL A 32 0.10 15.82 2.44
C VAL A 32 -0.17 16.97 3.40
N GLN A 33 -0.79 16.71 4.54
CA GLN A 33 -0.99 17.75 5.54
C GLN A 33 0.36 18.40 5.92
N PRO A 34 0.48 19.75 5.83
CA PRO A 34 1.73 20.44 6.11
C PRO A 34 2.18 20.23 7.55
N GLY A 35 3.46 19.91 7.76
CA GLY A 35 4.09 19.86 9.08
C GLY A 35 4.26 18.46 9.71
N LEU A 36 3.57 17.43 9.23
CA LEU A 36 3.64 16.09 9.85
C LEU A 36 4.61 15.10 9.18
N LEU A 37 4.85 15.24 7.86
CA LEU A 37 5.79 14.40 7.13
C LEU A 37 7.03 15.22 6.76
N GLY A 38 7.91 15.40 7.74
CA GLY A 38 9.17 16.12 7.57
C GLY A 38 10.09 15.43 6.56
N ARG A 39 10.85 16.23 5.81
CA ARG A 39 11.89 15.70 4.91
C ARG A 39 12.91 14.90 5.73
N GLY A 40 13.23 13.69 5.27
CA GLY A 40 14.20 12.82 5.96
C GLY A 40 13.61 12.01 7.11
N SER A 41 12.27 11.97 7.26
CA SER A 41 11.62 11.03 8.16
C SER A 41 11.97 9.58 7.85
N ARG A 42 12.00 8.74 8.89
CA ARG A 42 12.31 7.31 8.82
C ARG A 42 11.00 6.56 8.91
N THR A 43 10.55 6.06 7.76
CA THR A 43 9.22 5.47 7.61
C THR A 43 9.30 3.96 7.56
N LEU A 44 8.52 3.27 8.38
CA LEU A 44 8.35 1.82 8.32
C LEU A 44 7.04 1.48 7.60
N LEU A 45 7.14 0.81 6.46
CA LEU A 45 6.00 0.12 5.86
C LEU A 45 5.89 -1.28 6.48
N VAL A 46 4.75 -1.59 7.06
CA VAL A 46 4.43 -2.90 7.63
C VAL A 46 3.45 -3.61 6.70
N ILE A 47 3.82 -4.80 6.23
CA ILE A 47 2.99 -5.64 5.36
C ILE A 47 2.91 -7.07 5.88
N ALA A 48 1.89 -7.81 5.45
CA ALA A 48 1.74 -9.20 5.86
C ALA A 48 2.51 -10.13 4.95
N HIS A 49 2.47 -9.88 3.64
CA HIS A 49 2.92 -10.82 2.62
C HIS A 49 3.81 -10.17 1.55
N PRO A 50 4.72 -10.94 0.94
CA PRO A 50 5.41 -10.53 -0.28
C PRO A 50 4.41 -10.28 -1.42
N ASP A 51 4.38 -9.07 -1.97
CA ASP A 51 3.49 -8.52 -3.02
C ASP A 51 2.61 -7.37 -2.54
N ASP A 52 2.33 -7.27 -1.23
CA ASP A 52 1.53 -6.21 -0.65
C ASP A 52 2.11 -4.82 -0.94
N GLU A 53 3.44 -4.70 -0.93
CA GLU A 53 4.15 -3.44 -1.12
C GLU A 53 3.91 -2.85 -2.50
N ALA A 54 3.87 -3.71 -3.52
CA ALA A 54 3.63 -3.31 -4.90
C ALA A 54 2.14 -3.28 -5.25
N MET A 55 1.34 -4.17 -4.65
CA MET A 55 -0.07 -4.32 -4.95
C MET A 55 -0.91 -3.21 -4.31
N PHE A 56 -0.61 -2.86 -3.07
CA PHE A 56 -1.41 -1.92 -2.28
C PHE A 56 -0.70 -0.60 -2.02
N PHE A 57 0.62 -0.62 -1.81
CA PHE A 57 1.37 0.52 -1.28
C PHE A 57 2.30 1.22 -2.28
N ALA A 58 2.35 0.82 -3.56
CA ALA A 58 3.25 1.45 -4.52
C ALA A 58 3.05 2.99 -4.63
N PRO A 59 1.80 3.54 -4.62
CA PRO A 59 1.61 4.98 -4.55
C PRO A 59 2.20 5.63 -3.30
N THR A 60 2.03 5.01 -2.14
CA THR A 60 2.61 5.47 -0.88
C THR A 60 4.13 5.45 -0.92
N LEU A 61 4.75 4.35 -1.35
CA LEU A 61 6.21 4.21 -1.40
C LEU A 61 6.87 5.21 -2.33
N LEU A 62 6.36 5.38 -3.56
CA LEU A 62 6.90 6.36 -4.51
C LEU A 62 6.61 7.80 -4.05
N GLY A 63 5.47 8.03 -3.39
CA GLY A 63 5.13 9.27 -2.71
C GLY A 63 6.13 9.67 -1.63
N LEU A 64 6.43 8.75 -0.71
CA LEU A 64 7.43 8.92 0.35
C LEU A 64 8.84 9.13 -0.23
N GLY A 65 9.17 8.45 -1.33
CA GLY A 65 10.40 8.68 -2.09
C GLY A 65 10.52 10.12 -2.62
N ARG A 66 9.43 10.71 -3.14
CA ARG A 66 9.40 12.14 -3.55
C ARG A 66 9.65 13.08 -2.36
N LEU A 67 9.16 12.72 -1.18
CA LEU A 67 9.39 13.46 0.07
C LEU A 67 10.78 13.20 0.68
N ARG A 68 11.58 12.32 0.06
CA ARG A 68 12.92 11.89 0.54
C ARG A 68 12.90 11.29 1.94
N HIS A 69 11.87 10.49 2.23
CA HIS A 69 11.86 9.67 3.43
C HIS A 69 12.85 8.51 3.26
N LEU A 70 13.47 8.09 4.37
CA LEU A 70 14.20 6.83 4.42
C LEU A 70 13.19 5.73 4.76
N VAL A 71 12.88 4.89 3.78
CA VAL A 71 11.87 3.84 3.94
C VAL A 71 12.51 2.53 4.39
N PHE A 72 11.88 1.91 5.39
CA PHE A 72 12.08 0.56 5.88
C PHE A 72 10.85 -0.27 5.58
N LEU A 73 11.02 -1.57 5.36
CA LEU A 73 9.94 -2.50 5.12
C LEU A 73 10.06 -3.70 6.07
N LEU A 74 8.99 -3.97 6.80
CA LEU A 74 8.86 -5.16 7.62
C LEU A 74 7.70 -6.01 7.10
N CYS A 75 8.03 -7.19 6.57
CA CYS A 75 7.08 -8.18 6.09
C CYS A 75 6.92 -9.30 7.11
N PHE A 76 5.71 -9.55 7.59
CA PHE A 76 5.48 -10.48 8.71
C PHE A 76 5.49 -11.96 8.34
N SER A 77 5.45 -12.30 7.07
CA SER A 77 5.54 -13.68 6.61
C SER A 77 6.34 -13.81 5.33
N ALA A 78 6.94 -14.97 5.09
CA ALA A 78 7.56 -15.28 3.80
C ALA A 78 6.52 -15.54 2.67
N GLY A 79 5.21 -15.48 2.96
CA GLY A 79 4.15 -15.79 1.99
C GLY A 79 4.14 -17.27 1.59
N ASN A 80 4.40 -18.16 2.55
CA ASN A 80 4.71 -19.56 2.28
C ASN A 80 3.49 -20.50 2.18
N TYR A 81 2.25 -19.99 2.03
CA TYR A 81 1.06 -20.84 1.99
C TYR A 81 1.14 -21.96 0.94
N TYR A 82 1.73 -21.67 -0.23
CA TYR A 82 1.93 -22.62 -1.33
C TYR A 82 3.32 -23.26 -1.35
N ASN A 83 4.06 -23.27 -0.23
CA ASN A 83 5.46 -23.73 -0.16
C ASN A 83 6.41 -22.97 -1.11
N GLN A 84 6.16 -21.68 -1.32
CA GLN A 84 6.91 -20.81 -2.25
C GLN A 84 7.68 -19.68 -1.54
N GLY A 85 7.85 -19.75 -0.22
CA GLY A 85 8.40 -18.66 0.59
C GLY A 85 9.79 -18.21 0.14
N GLU A 86 10.69 -19.15 -0.16
CA GLU A 86 12.04 -18.83 -0.67
C GLU A 86 12.03 -18.06 -1.99
N ILE A 87 11.10 -18.38 -2.88
CA ILE A 87 10.93 -17.66 -4.15
C ILE A 87 10.38 -16.27 -3.87
N ARG A 88 9.32 -16.18 -3.06
CA ARG A 88 8.62 -14.93 -2.77
C ARG A 88 9.46 -13.93 -1.98
N LYS A 89 10.36 -14.40 -1.09
CA LYS A 89 11.38 -13.56 -0.45
C LYS A 89 12.26 -12.85 -1.47
N LYS A 90 12.75 -13.58 -2.48
CA LYS A 90 13.57 -13.02 -3.57
C LYS A 90 12.76 -12.11 -4.49
N GLU A 91 11.49 -12.40 -4.70
CA GLU A 91 10.58 -11.52 -5.45
C GLU A 91 10.36 -10.19 -4.74
N LEU A 92 10.06 -10.22 -3.43
CA LEU A 92 9.91 -9.03 -2.60
C LEU A 92 11.15 -8.15 -2.63
N LEU A 93 12.34 -8.72 -2.41
CA LEU A 93 13.59 -7.93 -2.44
C LEU A 93 13.79 -7.22 -3.79
N ARG A 94 13.48 -7.88 -4.91
CA ARG A 94 13.56 -7.27 -6.25
C ARG A 94 12.49 -6.21 -6.47
N SER A 95 11.28 -6.43 -5.95
CA SER A 95 10.19 -5.44 -6.02
C SER A 95 10.53 -4.19 -5.21
N CYS A 96 11.05 -4.36 -3.99
CA CYS A 96 11.56 -3.29 -3.14
C CYS A 96 12.64 -2.47 -3.82
N ASP A 97 13.62 -3.11 -4.47
CA ASP A 97 14.66 -2.43 -5.24
C ASP A 97 14.05 -1.55 -6.36
N VAL A 98 13.07 -2.08 -7.11
CA VAL A 98 12.33 -1.31 -8.12
C VAL A 98 11.57 -0.13 -7.51
N LEU A 99 11.06 -0.25 -6.28
CA LEU A 99 10.36 0.81 -5.55
C LEU A 99 11.31 1.78 -4.81
N GLY A 100 12.62 1.55 -4.87
CA GLY A 100 13.64 2.41 -4.29
C GLY A 100 13.96 2.14 -2.81
N ILE A 101 13.61 0.95 -2.31
CA ILE A 101 13.94 0.52 -0.94
C ILE A 101 15.18 -0.40 -1.02
N PRO A 102 16.31 -0.02 -0.41
CA PRO A 102 17.50 -0.84 -0.44
C PRO A 102 17.28 -2.14 0.35
N PRO A 103 17.88 -3.29 -0.06
CA PRO A 103 17.72 -4.57 0.64
C PRO A 103 18.10 -4.53 2.12
N SER A 104 19.02 -3.67 2.53
CA SER A 104 19.41 -3.46 3.93
C SER A 104 18.27 -2.95 4.82
N ASN A 105 17.25 -2.33 4.22
CA ASN A 105 16.10 -1.76 4.91
C ASN A 105 14.88 -2.69 4.83
N VAL A 106 15.02 -3.89 4.28
CA VAL A 106 13.94 -4.87 4.15
C VAL A 106 14.18 -6.02 5.12
N MET A 107 13.23 -6.24 6.03
CA MET A 107 13.21 -7.38 6.94
C MET A 107 11.99 -8.24 6.64
N ILE A 108 12.22 -9.55 6.46
CA ILE A 108 11.15 -10.53 6.24
C ILE A 108 11.18 -11.50 7.41
N ILE A 109 10.07 -11.59 8.14
CA ILE A 109 9.92 -12.54 9.22
C ILE A 109 9.57 -13.90 8.63
N ASP A 110 10.38 -14.89 9.00
CA ASP A 110 10.20 -16.29 8.62
C ASP A 110 10.18 -17.13 9.91
N ASN A 111 9.06 -17.01 10.63
CA ASN A 111 8.84 -17.64 11.93
C ASN A 111 7.46 -18.32 11.95
N ARG A 112 7.34 -19.43 12.68
CA ARG A 112 6.11 -20.20 12.91
C ARG A 112 5.02 -19.41 13.64
N ASP A 113 5.38 -18.31 14.30
CA ASP A 113 4.43 -17.42 14.99
C ASP A 113 3.51 -16.67 14.01
N PHE A 114 3.94 -16.46 12.75
CA PHE A 114 3.20 -15.70 11.75
C PHE A 114 3.02 -16.51 10.45
N PRO A 115 2.31 -17.66 10.52
CA PRO A 115 2.10 -18.49 9.35
C PRO A 115 1.26 -17.76 8.32
N ASP A 116 1.64 -17.89 7.05
CA ASP A 116 0.80 -17.51 5.91
C ASP A 116 -0.28 -18.59 5.73
N ASP A 117 -1.31 -18.58 6.56
CA ASP A 117 -2.48 -19.46 6.47
C ASP A 117 -3.75 -18.64 6.74
N PRO A 118 -4.72 -18.59 5.80
CA PRO A 118 -5.99 -17.88 5.98
C PRO A 118 -6.81 -18.32 7.21
N ARG A 119 -6.57 -19.53 7.73
CA ARG A 119 -7.24 -20.08 8.92
C ARG A 119 -6.51 -19.76 10.22
N ALA A 120 -5.23 -19.40 10.14
CA ALA A 120 -4.47 -19.02 11.32
C ALA A 120 -4.80 -17.58 11.72
N GLN A 121 -4.80 -17.34 13.03
CA GLN A 121 -4.88 -16.00 13.59
C GLN A 121 -3.54 -15.67 14.21
N TRP A 122 -2.98 -14.52 13.82
CA TRP A 122 -1.75 -14.03 14.41
C TRP A 122 -2.03 -13.46 15.80
N ASP A 123 -1.16 -13.80 16.75
CA ASP A 123 -1.16 -13.22 18.08
C ASP A 123 -0.77 -11.74 18.00
N THR A 124 -1.74 -10.86 18.24
CA THR A 124 -1.56 -9.41 18.13
C THR A 124 -0.52 -8.85 19.10
N GLU A 125 -0.33 -9.48 20.27
CA GLU A 125 0.69 -9.04 21.23
C GLU A 125 2.10 -9.38 20.74
N ARG A 126 2.28 -10.54 20.10
CA ARG A 126 3.54 -10.91 19.45
C ARG A 126 3.83 -10.00 18.27
N VAL A 127 2.82 -9.73 17.42
CA VAL A 127 2.97 -8.77 16.31
C VAL A 127 3.39 -7.40 16.85
N ALA A 128 2.71 -6.89 17.88
CA ALA A 128 3.01 -5.62 18.51
C ALA A 128 4.43 -5.58 19.10
N SER A 129 4.86 -6.65 19.76
CA SER A 129 6.20 -6.75 20.35
C SER A 129 7.31 -6.70 19.29
N VAL A 130 7.13 -7.41 18.17
CA VAL A 130 8.09 -7.39 17.06
C VAL A 130 8.10 -6.03 16.36
N LEU A 131 6.92 -5.43 16.16
CA LEU A 131 6.78 -4.08 15.61
C LEU A 131 7.51 -3.05 16.45
N LEU A 132 7.23 -2.99 17.75
CA LEU A 132 7.80 -2.01 18.65
C LEU A 132 9.33 -2.11 18.67
N ARG A 133 9.87 -3.33 18.77
CA ARG A 133 11.32 -3.56 18.68
C ARG A 133 11.91 -3.06 17.37
N HIS A 134 11.24 -3.29 16.23
CA HIS A 134 11.73 -2.85 14.94
C HIS A 134 11.65 -1.32 14.78
N ILE A 135 10.62 -0.69 15.35
CA ILE A 135 10.45 0.77 15.38
C ILE A 135 11.59 1.41 16.18
N GLU A 136 11.87 0.90 17.38
CA GLU A 136 12.92 1.42 18.28
C GLU A 136 14.33 1.24 17.68
N VAL A 137 14.67 0.04 17.21
CA VAL A 137 16.02 -0.25 16.67
C VAL A 137 16.36 0.59 15.43
N ASN A 138 15.34 1.00 14.67
CA ASN A 138 15.53 1.74 13.43
C ASN A 138 15.16 3.23 13.55
N ASP A 139 14.90 3.74 14.75
CA ASP A 139 14.49 5.14 15.00
C ASP A 139 13.34 5.59 14.09
N ILE A 140 12.31 4.74 13.96
CA ILE A 140 11.17 5.00 13.08
C ILE A 140 10.28 6.08 13.70
N ASN A 141 9.92 7.09 12.90
CA ASN A 141 9.01 8.17 13.31
C ASN A 141 7.69 8.21 12.53
N LEU A 142 7.54 7.33 11.53
CA LEU A 142 6.29 7.13 10.82
C LEU A 142 6.09 5.65 10.51
N VAL A 143 4.98 5.07 10.98
CA VAL A 143 4.54 3.73 10.61
C VAL A 143 3.43 3.83 9.57
N VAL A 144 3.53 3.05 8.51
CA VAL A 144 2.49 2.90 7.49
C VAL A 144 2.03 1.44 7.47
N THR A 145 0.72 1.20 7.56
CA THR A 145 0.17 -0.15 7.51
C THR A 145 -1.27 -0.14 6.93
N PHE A 146 -1.93 -1.29 6.93
CA PHE A 146 -3.34 -1.43 6.56
C PHE A 146 -4.27 -0.80 7.59
N ASP A 147 -5.50 -0.47 7.20
CA ASP A 147 -6.56 -0.07 8.13
C ASP A 147 -7.35 -1.28 8.68
N ALA A 148 -8.39 -1.00 9.46
CA ALA A 148 -9.30 -2.00 10.03
C ALA A 148 -9.98 -2.91 8.98
N GLY A 149 -10.09 -2.44 7.74
CA GLY A 149 -10.68 -3.21 6.65
C GLY A 149 -9.70 -4.15 5.96
N GLY A 150 -8.39 -4.04 6.21
CA GLY A 150 -7.38 -4.95 5.62
C GLY A 150 -7.44 -5.04 4.09
N VAL A 151 -7.89 -3.98 3.41
CA VAL A 151 -8.26 -3.85 1.99
C VAL A 151 -9.45 -4.70 1.56
N SER A 152 -9.50 -5.97 1.95
CA SER A 152 -10.56 -6.94 1.59
C SER A 152 -10.97 -7.83 2.76
N GLY A 153 -10.69 -7.41 3.99
CA GLY A 153 -10.95 -8.19 5.21
C GLY A 153 -9.93 -9.31 5.43
N HIS A 154 -8.72 -9.19 4.86
CA HIS A 154 -7.71 -10.23 5.05
C HIS A 154 -7.25 -10.26 6.52
N SER A 155 -7.36 -11.41 7.17
CA SER A 155 -7.08 -11.59 8.61
C SER A 155 -5.70 -11.07 9.01
N ASN A 156 -4.65 -11.44 8.28
CA ASN A 156 -3.29 -10.98 8.57
C ASN A 156 -3.14 -9.45 8.47
N HIS A 157 -3.78 -8.80 7.49
CA HIS A 157 -3.74 -7.34 7.36
C HIS A 157 -4.46 -6.67 8.55
N VAL A 158 -5.60 -7.23 8.96
CA VAL A 158 -6.36 -6.76 10.12
C VAL A 158 -5.58 -6.98 11.42
N ALA A 159 -4.83 -8.09 11.55
CA ALA A 159 -3.96 -8.34 12.69
C ALA A 159 -2.85 -7.29 12.81
N LEU A 160 -2.21 -6.91 11.69
CA LEU A 160 -1.23 -5.83 11.66
C LEU A 160 -1.83 -4.49 12.11
N TYR A 161 -3.00 -4.13 11.56
CA TYR A 161 -3.73 -2.93 11.98
C TYR A 161 -4.03 -2.96 13.48
N THR A 162 -4.53 -4.08 13.98
CA THR A 162 -4.94 -4.23 15.38
C THR A 162 -3.73 -4.08 16.31
N ALA A 163 -2.60 -4.72 15.99
CA ALA A 163 -1.37 -4.60 16.76
C ALA A 163 -0.84 -3.15 16.81
N VAL A 164 -0.79 -2.47 15.66
CA VAL A 164 -0.36 -1.05 15.60
C VAL A 164 -1.33 -0.15 16.36
N ARG A 165 -2.65 -0.39 16.25
CA ARG A 165 -3.66 0.37 16.98
C ARG A 165 -3.52 0.20 18.48
N THR A 166 -3.28 -1.02 18.97
CA THR A 166 -3.04 -1.30 20.39
C THR A 166 -1.82 -0.55 20.90
N LEU A 167 -0.69 -0.62 20.19
CA LEU A 167 0.52 0.13 20.55
C LEU A 167 0.28 1.64 20.63
N HIS A 168 -0.47 2.19 19.68
CA HIS A 168 -0.81 3.61 19.68
C HIS A 168 -1.73 3.99 20.85
N SER A 169 -2.82 3.23 21.08
CA SER A 169 -3.79 3.53 22.14
C SER A 169 -3.22 3.38 23.54
N GLU A 170 -2.23 2.50 23.72
CA GLU A 170 -1.54 2.31 25.00
C GLU A 170 -0.37 3.27 25.19
N GLY A 171 -0.09 4.16 24.22
CA GLY A 171 1.03 5.09 24.30
C GLY A 171 2.40 4.41 24.30
N LYS A 172 2.51 3.20 23.71
CA LYS A 172 3.75 2.42 23.65
C LYS A 172 4.65 2.80 22.48
N LEU A 173 4.14 3.51 21.48
CA LEU A 173 4.96 4.01 20.38
C LEU A 173 5.93 5.09 20.88
N PRO A 174 7.16 5.18 20.33
CA PRO A 174 8.10 6.23 20.69
C PRO A 174 7.52 7.63 20.49
N GLU A 175 7.96 8.58 21.29
CA GLU A 175 7.51 9.96 21.21
C GLU A 175 7.73 10.55 19.81
N GLY A 176 6.70 11.16 19.23
CA GLY A 176 6.73 11.69 17.87
C GLY A 176 6.56 10.63 16.76
N CYS A 177 6.42 9.34 17.08
CA CYS A 177 6.09 8.31 16.09
C CYS A 177 4.61 8.38 15.72
N THR A 178 4.34 8.73 14.46
CA THR A 178 2.97 8.80 13.91
C THR A 178 2.62 7.53 13.15
N VAL A 179 1.32 7.25 13.00
CA VAL A 179 0.82 6.08 12.27
C VAL A 179 -0.12 6.55 11.16
N LEU A 180 0.12 6.07 9.94
CA LEU A 180 -0.78 6.20 8.78
C LEU A 180 -1.32 4.84 8.38
N THR A 181 -2.62 4.77 8.10
CA THR A 181 -3.29 3.56 7.66
C THR A 181 -3.89 3.70 6.27
N LEU A 182 -3.71 2.69 5.43
CA LEU A 182 -4.24 2.66 4.06
C LEU A 182 -5.74 2.42 4.08
N GLN A 183 -6.49 3.36 3.51
CA GLN A 183 -7.94 3.28 3.43
C GLN A 183 -8.40 2.08 2.60
N SER A 184 -9.19 1.21 3.22
CA SER A 184 -10.01 0.21 2.55
C SER A 184 -11.19 0.87 1.85
N VAL A 185 -11.40 0.54 0.57
CA VAL A 185 -12.56 0.99 -0.19
C VAL A 185 -13.42 -0.18 -0.63
N ASN A 186 -14.69 0.09 -0.93
CA ASN A 186 -15.59 -0.90 -1.51
C ASN A 186 -15.09 -1.41 -2.87
N VAL A 187 -15.64 -2.54 -3.32
CA VAL A 187 -15.22 -3.23 -4.55
C VAL A 187 -15.34 -2.34 -5.79
N LEU A 188 -16.38 -1.51 -5.89
CA LEU A 188 -16.56 -0.60 -7.02
C LEU A 188 -15.37 0.36 -7.12
N ARG A 189 -15.12 1.14 -6.06
CA ARG A 189 -14.01 2.10 -6.01
C ARG A 189 -12.65 1.42 -6.16
N LYS A 190 -12.51 0.20 -5.64
CA LYS A 190 -11.29 -0.60 -5.77
C LYS A 190 -10.89 -0.79 -7.22
N TYR A 191 -11.85 -0.94 -8.14
CA TYR A 191 -11.60 -1.24 -9.56
C TYR A 191 -11.93 -0.10 -10.53
N LEU A 192 -12.14 1.13 -10.04
CA LEU A 192 -12.32 2.33 -10.88
C LEU A 192 -10.99 2.92 -11.39
N SER A 193 -9.83 2.36 -11.01
CA SER A 193 -8.51 2.86 -11.41
C SER A 193 -8.39 4.37 -11.10
N LEU A 194 -7.93 5.16 -12.07
CA LEU A 194 -7.81 6.61 -11.93
C LEU A 194 -9.16 7.34 -11.83
N LEU A 195 -10.26 6.74 -12.28
CA LEU A 195 -11.59 7.37 -12.21
C LEU A 195 -12.09 7.53 -10.77
N ASP A 196 -11.46 6.88 -9.80
CA ASP A 196 -11.73 7.11 -8.38
C ASP A 196 -11.10 8.41 -7.83
N LEU A 197 -10.30 9.13 -8.64
CA LEU A 197 -9.62 10.35 -8.21
C LEU A 197 -10.56 11.43 -7.67
N PRO A 198 -11.68 11.79 -8.33
CA PRO A 198 -12.60 12.80 -7.81
C PRO A 198 -13.18 12.40 -6.44
N CYS A 199 -13.61 11.15 -6.29
CA CYS A 199 -14.10 10.62 -5.01
C CYS A 199 -13.00 10.64 -3.94
N SER A 200 -11.77 10.34 -4.31
CA SER A 200 -10.61 10.38 -3.40
C SER A 200 -10.27 11.79 -2.97
N LEU A 201 -10.35 12.78 -3.85
CA LEU A 201 -10.11 14.19 -3.50
C LEU A 201 -11.18 14.74 -2.56
N LEU A 202 -12.44 14.33 -2.74
CA LEU A 202 -13.54 14.76 -1.87
C LEU A 202 -13.51 14.11 -0.48
N GLN A 203 -12.85 12.96 -0.34
CA GLN A 203 -12.83 12.17 0.90
C GLN A 203 -11.46 12.11 1.59
N ALA A 204 -10.38 12.48 0.91
CA ALA A 204 -9.04 12.47 1.48
C ALA A 204 -8.99 13.45 2.65
N ARG A 205 -8.68 12.93 3.84
CA ARG A 205 -8.56 13.74 5.06
C ARG A 205 -7.12 14.15 5.31
N ASP A 206 -6.20 13.18 5.23
CA ASP A 206 -4.83 13.39 5.71
C ASP A 206 -3.79 13.34 4.59
N VAL A 207 -3.67 12.20 3.91
CA VAL A 207 -2.66 12.01 2.87
C VAL A 207 -3.25 11.35 1.63
N LEU A 208 -2.97 11.94 0.46
CA LEU A 208 -3.33 11.41 -0.84
C LEU A 208 -2.10 11.36 -1.76
N PHE A 209 -1.64 10.14 -2.03
CA PHE A 209 -0.63 9.88 -3.03
C PHE A 209 -1.28 9.48 -4.35
N VAL A 210 -0.97 10.23 -5.40
CA VAL A 210 -1.37 9.92 -6.78
C VAL A 210 -0.11 9.80 -7.63
N LEU A 211 -0.07 8.72 -8.42
CA LEU A 211 1.04 8.40 -9.29
C LEU A 211 0.87 9.02 -10.67
N THR A 212 1.97 9.55 -11.18
CA THR A 212 2.18 9.88 -12.60
C THR A 212 2.25 8.61 -13.45
N SER A 213 2.09 8.72 -14.77
CA SER A 213 2.21 7.56 -15.67
C SER A 213 3.57 6.86 -15.59
N LYS A 214 4.64 7.62 -15.32
CA LYS A 214 5.98 7.07 -15.11
C LYS A 214 6.03 6.21 -13.84
N GLU A 215 5.49 6.72 -12.74
CA GLU A 215 5.41 6.00 -11.47
C GLU A 215 4.48 4.78 -11.55
N VAL A 216 3.35 4.87 -12.27
CA VAL A 216 2.49 3.70 -12.54
C VAL A 216 3.26 2.63 -13.30
N THR A 217 4.10 3.01 -14.25
CA THR A 217 4.96 2.06 -14.97
C THR A 217 5.96 1.40 -14.03
N GLN A 218 6.54 2.16 -13.09
CA GLN A 218 7.42 1.63 -12.05
C GLN A 218 6.68 0.68 -11.09
N ALA A 219 5.49 1.04 -10.63
CA ALA A 219 4.64 0.18 -9.79
C ALA A 219 4.28 -1.14 -10.49
N LYS A 220 3.97 -1.09 -11.80
CA LYS A 220 3.75 -2.29 -12.61
C LYS A 220 4.99 -3.15 -12.77
N ARG A 221 6.18 -2.55 -12.88
CA ARG A 221 7.46 -3.27 -12.89
C ARG A 221 7.71 -3.97 -11.55
N ALA A 222 7.43 -3.29 -10.43
CA ALA A 222 7.51 -3.88 -9.10
C ALA A 222 6.59 -5.11 -8.99
N MET A 223 5.31 -4.98 -9.37
CA MET A 223 4.41 -6.15 -9.42
C MET A 223 4.89 -7.27 -10.35
N SER A 224 5.59 -6.93 -11.44
CA SER A 224 6.17 -7.93 -12.37
C SER A 224 7.31 -8.75 -11.76
N CYS A 225 7.90 -8.31 -10.65
CA CYS A 225 8.87 -9.07 -9.88
C CYS A 225 8.23 -10.28 -9.17
N HIS A 226 6.94 -10.22 -8.85
CA HIS A 226 6.16 -11.27 -8.17
C HIS A 226 5.61 -12.32 -9.15
N ARG A 227 6.50 -12.89 -9.98
CA ARG A 227 6.13 -13.79 -11.08
C ARG A 227 5.37 -15.02 -10.60
N SER A 228 5.75 -15.62 -9.48
CA SER A 228 5.06 -16.80 -8.95
C SER A 228 3.65 -16.48 -8.43
N GLN A 229 3.32 -15.19 -8.26
CA GLN A 229 2.06 -14.73 -7.68
C GLN A 229 1.13 -14.07 -8.72
N LEU A 230 1.63 -13.73 -9.92
CA LEU A 230 0.89 -13.06 -11.00
C LEU A 230 -0.07 -13.97 -11.77
N LEU A 231 -1.08 -14.47 -11.05
CA LEU A 231 -2.23 -15.17 -11.61
C LEU A 231 -3.08 -14.23 -12.49
N TRP A 232 -3.94 -14.80 -13.34
CA TRP A 232 -4.71 -14.05 -14.35
C TRP A 232 -5.52 -12.89 -13.74
N PHE A 233 -6.15 -13.08 -12.58
CA PHE A 233 -6.95 -12.04 -11.93
C PHE A 233 -6.07 -10.92 -11.34
N ARG A 234 -4.82 -11.21 -10.95
CA ARG A 234 -3.88 -10.16 -10.53
C ARG A 234 -3.46 -9.27 -11.70
N ARG A 235 -3.44 -9.80 -12.92
CA ARG A 235 -3.23 -8.97 -14.11
C ARG A 235 -4.36 -7.94 -14.26
N LEU A 236 -5.61 -8.36 -14.07
CA LEU A 236 -6.75 -7.43 -14.06
C LEU A 236 -6.61 -6.40 -12.94
N TYR A 237 -6.23 -6.83 -11.72
CA TYR A 237 -5.96 -5.92 -10.62
C TYR A 237 -4.91 -4.85 -10.99
N VAL A 238 -3.80 -5.25 -11.61
CA VAL A 238 -2.71 -4.34 -12.00
C VAL A 238 -3.18 -3.23 -12.96
N PHE A 239 -4.22 -3.47 -13.76
CA PHE A 239 -4.79 -2.47 -14.66
C PHE A 239 -5.91 -1.64 -14.02
N PHE A 240 -6.84 -2.30 -13.35
CA PHE A 240 -8.09 -1.68 -12.91
C PHE A 240 -8.06 -1.20 -11.47
N SER A 241 -7.13 -1.69 -10.64
CA SER A 241 -7.13 -1.30 -9.24
C SER A 241 -6.73 0.16 -9.05
N ARG A 242 -7.50 0.89 -8.25
CA ARG A 242 -7.09 2.22 -7.80
C ARG A 242 -5.81 2.19 -6.98
N TYR A 243 -5.49 1.09 -6.28
CA TYR A 243 -4.28 1.01 -5.45
C TYR A 243 -2.99 0.97 -6.27
N MET A 244 -3.07 0.72 -7.59
CA MET A 244 -1.93 0.88 -8.51
C MET A 244 -1.69 2.34 -8.92
N ARG A 245 -2.52 3.29 -8.46
CA ARG A 245 -2.47 4.70 -8.87
C ARG A 245 -2.68 5.70 -7.74
N ILE A 246 -3.51 5.37 -6.77
CA ILE A 246 -4.05 6.27 -5.74
C ILE A 246 -4.04 5.55 -4.39
N ASN A 247 -3.29 6.06 -3.42
CA ASN A 247 -3.43 5.71 -2.01
C ASN A 247 -4.00 6.89 -1.23
N SER A 248 -5.06 6.63 -0.46
CA SER A 248 -5.61 7.55 0.53
C SER A 248 -5.25 6.96 1.89
N LEU A 249 -4.56 7.74 2.73
CA LEU A 249 -4.13 7.32 4.06
C LEU A 249 -4.75 8.25 5.10
N HIS A 250 -4.98 7.70 6.29
CA HIS A 250 -5.51 8.43 7.45
C HIS A 250 -4.60 8.22 8.66
N PHE A 251 -4.44 9.25 9.48
CA PHE A 251 -3.80 9.10 10.78
C PHE A 251 -4.65 8.23 11.70
N LEU A 252 -3.97 7.44 12.53
CA LEU A 252 -4.60 6.61 13.54
C LEU A 252 -4.84 7.37 14.86
#